data_AF-A0A4Q6FPP9-F1
#
_entry.id   AF-A0A4Q6FPP9-F1
#
_cell.length_a   1.000
_cell.length_b   1.000
_cell.length_c   1.000
_cell.angle_alpha   90.00
_cell.angle_beta   90.00
_cell.angle_gamma   90.00
#
_symmetry.space_group_name_H-M   'P 1'
#
loop_
_entity.id
_entity.type
_entity.pdbx_description
1 polymer ?
#
loop_
_entity_poly.entity_id
_entity_poly.type
_entity_poly.pdbx_seq_one_letter_code
_entity_poly.pdbx_strand_id
1 'polypeptide(L)' 'MSKSLFDFTVKDASNKPYDLAQHKGKTVVVVNVASKCGFTPQYASLESLYKKYKD' A
#
# COMPACT_ATOMS: atom_id res chain seq x y z
N MET A 1 8.47 -22.83 5.94
CA MET A 1 7.89 -22.10 4.80
C MET A 1 7.56 -20.70 5.30
N SER A 2 8.24 -19.65 4.82
CA SER A 2 7.94 -18.27 5.21
C SER A 2 6.73 -17.77 4.44
N LYS A 3 5.76 -17.16 5.13
CA LYS A 3 4.65 -16.46 4.48
C LYS A 3 5.18 -15.25 3.71
N SER A 4 4.70 -15.08 2.49
CA SER A 4 4.94 -13.90 1.65
C SER A 4 3.87 -12.84 1.91
N LEU A 5 4.16 -11.58 1.56
CA LEU A 5 3.17 -10.51 1.50
C LEU A 5 1.95 -10.92 0.65
N PHE A 6 2.19 -11.72 -0.39
CA PHE A 6 1.18 -12.11 -1.36
C PHE A 6 0.28 -13.27 -0.91
N ASP A 7 0.43 -13.75 0.33
CA ASP A 7 -0.43 -14.78 0.92
C ASP A 7 -1.56 -14.17 1.78
N PHE A 8 -1.62 -12.83 1.86
CA PHE A 8 -2.57 -12.11 2.71
C PHE A 8 -3.70 -11.49 1.90
N THR A 9 -4.92 -11.67 2.42
CA THR A 9 -6.09 -10.87 2.06
C THR A 9 -6.40 -9.93 3.22
N VAL A 10 -6.41 -8.63 2.94
CA VAL A 10 -6.68 -7.57 3.92
C VAL A 10 -8.03 -6.92 3.64
N LYS A 11 -8.45 -5.97 4.46
CA LYS A 11 -9.62 -5.11 4.17
C LYS A 11 -9.12 -3.80 3.55
N ASP A 12 -9.78 -3.35 2.50
CA ASP A 12 -9.55 -2.01 1.95
C ASP A 12 -10.25 -0.92 2.80
N ALA A 13 -10.10 0.34 2.36
CA ALA A 13 -10.73 1.48 3.02
C ALA A 13 -12.27 1.44 3.03
N SER A 14 -12.88 0.61 2.16
CA SER A 14 -14.33 0.36 2.09
C SER A 14 -14.75 -0.92 2.84
N ASN A 15 -13.86 -1.52 3.64
CA ASN A 15 -14.04 -2.80 4.34
C ASN A 15 -14.25 -4.02 3.43
N LYS A 16 -13.91 -3.92 2.14
CA LYS A 16 -14.01 -5.06 1.21
C LYS A 16 -12.74 -5.91 1.28
N PRO A 17 -12.84 -7.24 1.05
CA PRO A 17 -11.66 -8.09 0.90
C PRO A 17 -10.76 -7.59 -0.24
N TYR A 18 -9.47 -7.49 0.04
CA TYR A 18 -8.44 -7.04 -0.89
C TYR A 18 -7.27 -8.02 -0.86
N ASP A 19 -7.15 -8.82 -1.93
CA ASP A 19 -6.11 -9.85 -2.06
C ASP A 19 -4.79 -9.23 -2.52
N LEU A 20 -3.74 -9.32 -1.70
CA LEU A 20 -2.43 -8.76 -2.03
C LEU A 20 -1.72 -9.54 -3.15
N ALA A 21 -2.16 -10.76 -3.49
CA ALA A 21 -1.59 -11.54 -4.58
C ALA A 21 -1.69 -10.84 -5.95
N GLN A 22 -2.63 -9.90 -6.12
CA GLN A 22 -2.78 -9.10 -7.35
C GLN A 22 -1.55 -8.23 -7.69
N HIS A 23 -0.64 -8.02 -6.72
CA HIS A 23 0.60 -7.25 -6.91
C HIS A 23 1.84 -8.11 -7.13
N LYS A 24 1.70 -9.44 -7.30
CA LYS A 24 2.84 -10.30 -7.64
C LYS A 24 3.55 -9.82 -8.90
N GLY A 25 4.88 -9.81 -8.87
CA GLY A 25 5.71 -9.31 -9.98
C GLY A 25 5.88 -7.80 -10.02
N LYS A 26 5.27 -7.05 -9.09
CA LYS A 26 5.48 -5.60 -8.93
C LYS A 26 6.32 -5.30 -7.69
N THR A 27 7.05 -4.19 -7.74
CA THR A 27 7.66 -3.60 -6.54
C THR A 27 6.57 -2.94 -5.70
N VAL A 28 6.45 -3.33 -4.43
CA VAL A 28 5.40 -2.84 -3.52
C VAL A 28 6.04 -2.07 -2.36
N VAL A 29 5.54 -0.87 -2.10
CA VAL A 29 5.89 -0.06 -0.92
C VAL A 29 4.71 -0.06 0.05
N VAL A 30 4.92 -0.55 1.27
CA VAL A 30 3.91 -0.57 2.34
C VAL A 30 4.21 0.56 3.31
N VAL A 31 3.25 1.43 3.54
CA VAL A 31 3.39 2.59 4.44
C VAL A 31 2.31 2.56 5.51
N ASN A 32 2.70 2.60 6.78
CA ASN A 32 1.77 2.80 7.88
C ASN A 32 1.44 4.30 7.99
N VAL A 33 0.16 4.66 7.87
CA VAL A 33 -0.31 6.05 7.94
C VAL A 33 -1.29 6.25 9.08
N ALA A 34 -1.42 7.49 9.56
CA ALA A 34 -2.39 7.90 10.57
C ALA A 34 -3.10 9.18 10.14
N SER A 35 -4.44 9.19 10.15
CA SER A 35 -5.25 10.32 9.68
C SER A 35 -5.33 11.50 10.65
N LYS A 36 -5.01 11.29 11.94
CA LYS A 36 -5.09 12.29 13.01
C LYS A 36 -3.76 12.94 13.37
N CYS A 37 -2.68 12.57 12.68
CA CYS A 37 -1.38 13.16 12.93
C CYS A 37 -1.16 14.28 11.90
N GLY A 38 -0.65 15.44 12.32
CA GLY A 38 -0.36 16.60 11.45
C GLY A 38 0.73 16.37 10.40
N PHE A 39 1.06 15.11 10.10
CA PHE A 39 2.05 14.68 9.11
C PHE A 39 1.45 14.47 7.72
N THR A 40 0.29 15.06 7.43
CA THR A 40 -0.34 15.04 6.10
C THR A 40 0.58 15.45 4.93
N PRO A 41 1.61 16.34 5.10
CA PRO A 41 2.53 16.67 4.02
C PRO A 41 3.23 15.44 3.38
N GLN A 42 3.39 14.34 4.12
CA GLN A 42 4.03 13.14 3.60
C GLN A 42 3.22 12.43 2.49
N TYR A 43 1.90 12.65 2.40
CA TYR A 43 1.08 12.08 1.33
C TYR A 43 1.46 12.64 -0.05
N ALA A 44 1.81 13.93 -0.15
CA ALA A 44 2.17 14.55 -1.43
C ALA A 44 3.47 13.94 -2.00
N SER A 45 4.44 13.66 -1.13
CA SER A 45 5.69 12.99 -1.50
C SER A 45 5.44 11.56 -1.96
N LEU A 46 4.60 10.81 -1.24
CA LEU A 46 4.22 9.44 -1.59
C LEU A 46 3.44 9.39 -2.91
N GLU A 47 2.55 10.35 -3.15
CA GLU A 47 1.81 10.48 -4.40
C GLU A 47 2.75 10.79 -5.57
N SER A 48 3.71 11.70 -5.38
CA SER A 48 4.73 12.02 -6.38
C SER A 48 5.60 10.81 -6.73
N LEU A 49 5.99 10.03 -5.72
CA LEU A 49 6.72 8.77 -5.91
C LEU A 49 5.89 7.78 -6.74
N TYR A 50 4.63 7.56 -6.37
CA TYR A 50 3.75 6.65 -7.10
C TYR A 50 3.57 7.10 -8.55
N LYS A 51 3.26 8.38 -8.80
CA LYS A 51 3.10 8.93 -10.15
C LYS A 51 4.32 8.71 -11.04
N LYS A 52 5.52 8.74 -10.44
CA LYS A 52 6.79 8.56 -11.16
C LYS A 52 7.09 7.09 -11.51
N TYR A 53 6.64 6.12 -10.70
CA TYR A 53 7.07 4.72 -10.78
C TYR A 53 5.94 3.70 -10.94
N LYS A 54 4.71 4.14 -11.21
CA LYS A 54 3.52 3.26 -11.33
C LYS A 54 3.51 2.38 -12.59
N ASP A 55 4.33 2.72 -13.58
CA ASP A 55 4.46 2.05 -14.88
C ASP A 55 5.80 1.28 -14.94
#